data_AF-A0A935LYB5-F1
#
_entry.id   AF-A0A935LYB5-F1
#
_cell.length_a   1.000
_cell.length_b   1.000
_cell.length_c   1.000
_cell.angle_alpha   90.00
_cell.angle_beta   90.00
_cell.angle_gamma   90.00
#
_symmetry.space_group_name_H-M   'P 1'
#
loop_
_entity.id
_entity.type
_entity.pdbx_description
1 polymer ?
#
loop_
_entity_poly.entity_id
_entity_poly.type
_entity_poly.pdbx_seq_one_letter_code
_entity_poly.pdbx_strand_id
1 'polypeptide(L)' 'MFPKLFEIGPVPVYSYGLMLGITFLIGSALFTRELKRNNLDENIGVTITFLSLIGGILGSEIVLYP' A
#
# COMPACT_ATOMS: atom_id res chain seq x y z
N MET A 1 0.11 -6.52 -21.24
CA MET A 1 1.06 -6.61 -20.12
C MET A 1 2.33 -5.88 -20.53
N PHE A 2 2.47 -4.60 -20.15
CA PHE A 2 3.73 -3.86 -20.25
C PHE A 2 4.36 -3.86 -18.85
N PRO A 3 5.32 -4.76 -18.57
CA PRO A 3 5.87 -4.91 -17.23
C PRO A 3 6.61 -3.65 -16.78
N LYS A 4 7.23 -2.91 -17.70
CA LYS A 4 7.93 -1.65 -17.44
C LYS A 4 7.14 -0.48 -18.05
N LEU A 5 6.79 0.51 -17.24
CA LEU A 5 6.19 1.77 -17.76
C LEU A 5 7.27 2.73 -18.25
N PHE A 6 8.31 2.93 -17.43
CA PHE A 6 9.42 3.82 -17.70
C PHE A 6 10.59 3.47 -16.78
N GLU A 7 11.80 3.75 -17.22
CA GLU A 7 13.02 3.59 -16.43
C GLU A 7 13.52 4.98 -16.06
N ILE A 8 13.64 5.24 -14.75
CA ILE A 8 14.28 6.47 -14.27
C ILE A 8 15.72 6.09 -13.94
N GLY A 9 16.62 6.23 -14.92
CA GLY A 9 18.01 5.79 -14.81
C GLY A 9 18.09 4.26 -14.61
N PRO A 10 18.78 3.75 -13.56
CA PRO A 10 18.95 2.31 -13.32
C PRO A 10 17.74 1.64 -12.66
N VAL A 11 16.69 2.38 -12.29
CA VAL A 11 15.53 1.85 -11.56
C VAL A 11 14.35 1.67 -12.53
N PRO A 12 14.03 0.41 -12.92
CA PRO A 12 12.85 0.15 -13.73
C PRO A 12 11.58 0.30 -12.89
N VAL A 13 10.66 1.16 -13.34
CA VAL A 13 9.34 1.31 -12.71
C VAL A 13 8.39 0.30 -13.32
N TYR A 14 8.02 -0.68 -12.50
CA TYR A 14 7.08 -1.72 -12.89
C TYR A 14 5.64 -1.29 -12.68
N SER A 15 4.76 -1.66 -13.63
CA SER A 15 3.32 -1.36 -13.57
C SER A 15 2.65 -1.91 -12.33
N TYR A 16 3.09 -3.09 -11.89
CA TYR A 16 2.58 -3.73 -10.68
C TYR A 16 2.92 -2.92 -9.42
N GLY A 17 4.20 -2.54 -9.24
CA GLY A 17 4.62 -1.73 -8.09
C GLY A 17 3.97 -0.35 -8.07
N LEU A 18 3.81 0.27 -9.25
CA LEU A 18 3.12 1.55 -9.38
C LEU A 18 1.63 1.44 -8.99
N MET A 19 0.94 0.40 -9.43
CA MET A 19 -0.44 0.12 -8.99
C MET A 19 -0.54 -0.12 -7.48
N LEU A 20 0.40 -0.85 -6.88
CA LEU A 20 0.42 -1.09 -5.44
C LEU A 20 0.56 0.22 -4.66
N GLY A 21 1.48 1.10 -5.08
CA GLY A 21 1.64 2.42 -4.48
C GLY A 21 0.37 3.28 -4.57
N ILE A 22 -0.25 3.31 -5.75
CA ILE A 22 -1.53 4.03 -5.95
C ILE A 22 -2.63 3.45 -5.06
N THR A 23 -2.74 2.14 -4.98
CA THR A 23 -3.74 1.45 -4.15
C THR A 23 -3.55 1.81 -2.68
N PHE A 24 -2.30 1.88 -2.22
CA PHE A 24 -2.00 2.24 -0.84
C PHE A 24 -2.39 3.69 -0.51
N LEU A 25 -2.08 4.63 -1.42
CA LEU A 25 -2.44 6.03 -1.27
C LEU A 25 -3.97 6.23 -1.27
N ILE A 26 -4.67 5.65 -2.24
CA ILE A 26 -6.12 5.76 -2.37
C ILE A 26 -6.82 5.05 -1.20
N GLY A 27 -6.37 3.85 -0.86
CA GLY A 27 -6.92 3.06 0.26
C GLY A 27 -6.78 3.80 1.59
N SER A 28 -5.60 4.35 1.88
CA SER A 28 -5.35 5.15 3.09
C SER A 28 -6.22 6.40 3.15
N ALA A 29 -6.34 7.12 2.03
CA ALA A 29 -7.16 8.33 1.95
C ALA A 29 -8.66 8.03 2.13
N LEU A 30 -9.16 6.97 1.49
CA LEU A 30 -10.55 6.53 1.65
C LEU A 30 -10.82 6.04 3.08
N PHE A 31 -9.91 5.28 3.67
CA PHE A 31 -10.05 4.75 5.02
C PHE A 31 -10.08 5.87 6.06
N THR A 32 -9.16 6.83 5.96
CA THR A 32 -9.13 8.02 6.83
C THR A 32 -10.42 8.83 6.69
N ARG A 33 -10.91 8.99 5.45
CA ARG A 33 -12.16 9.71 5.17
C ARG A 33 -13.39 8.98 5.75
N GLU A 34 -13.39 7.65 5.72
CA GLU A 34 -14.44 6.83 6.32
C GLU A 34 -14.41 6.92 7.85
N LEU A 35 -13.23 6.89 8.47
CA LEU A 35 -13.09 7.08 9.93
C LEU A 35 -13.61 8.45 10.37
N LYS A 36 -13.25 9.51 9.64
CA LYS A 36 -13.79 10.86 9.86
C LYS A 36 -15.32 10.89 9.76
N ARG A 37 -15.90 10.21 8.77
CA ARG A 37 -17.36 10.13 8.61
C ARG A 37 -18.05 9.45 9.81
N ASN A 38 -17.37 8.50 10.44
CA ASN A 38 -17.86 7.76 11.59
C ASN A 38 -17.48 8.39 12.95
N ASN A 39 -16.95 9.63 12.98
CA ASN A 39 -16.42 10.29 14.19
C ASN A 39 -15.37 9.45 14.95
N LEU A 40 -14.59 8.67 14.22
CA LEU A 40 -13.47 7.90 14.75
C LEU A 40 -12.16 8.68 14.58
N ASP A 41 -11.20 8.41 15.47
CA ASP A 41 -9.90 9.07 15.44
C ASP A 41 -9.12 8.68 14.16
N GLU A 42 -8.79 9.68 13.36
CA GLU A 42 -8.07 9.55 12.10
C GLU A 42 -6.66 8.94 12.29
N ASN A 43 -6.05 9.12 13.47
CA ASN A 43 -4.75 8.52 13.80
C ASN A 43 -4.77 6.99 13.80
N ILE A 44 -5.91 6.40 14.15
CA ILE A 44 -6.09 4.94 14.14
C ILE A 44 -6.04 4.45 12.69
N GLY A 45 -6.58 5.22 11.75
CA GLY A 45 -6.57 4.91 10.33
C GLY A 45 -5.19 4.75 9.75
N VAL A 46 -4.33 5.73 10.04
CA VAL A 46 -2.93 5.73 9.60
C VAL A 46 -2.17 4.57 10.25
N THR A 47 -2.38 4.33 11.54
CA THR A 47 -1.71 3.26 12.30
C THR A 47 -2.05 1.88 11.75
N ILE A 48 -3.35 1.60 11.51
CA ILE A 48 -3.81 0.33 10.92
C ILE A 48 -3.25 0.16 9.51
N THR A 49 -3.26 1.23 8.72
CA THR A 49 -2.72 1.20 7.35
C THR A 49 -1.23 0.83 7.38
N PHE A 50 -0.44 1.44 8.28
CA PHE A 50 0.97 1.09 8.47
C PHE A 50 1.17 -0.36 8.93
N LEU A 51 0.40 -0.83 9.92
CA LEU A 51 0.44 -2.22 10.37
C LEU A 51 0.11 -3.19 9.24
N SER A 52 -0.89 -2.88 8.41
CA SER A 52 -1.30 -3.72 7.28
C SER A 52 -0.22 -3.82 6.21
N LEU A 53 0.56 -2.74 5.98
CA LEU A 53 1.70 -2.77 5.07
C LEU A 53 2.80 -3.69 5.59
N ILE A 54 3.17 -3.54 6.87
CA ILE A 54 4.19 -4.39 7.50
C ILE A 54 3.72 -5.84 7.53
N GLY A 55 2.48 -6.09 7.93
CA GLY A 55 1.88 -7.43 7.97
C GLY A 55 1.78 -8.06 6.59
N GLY A 56 1.50 -7.28 5.54
CA GLY A 56 1.49 -7.77 4.16
C GLY A 56 2.88 -8.20 3.68
N ILE A 57 3.92 -7.40 3.96
CA ILE A 57 5.31 -7.72 3.59
C ILE A 57 5.81 -8.94 4.38
N LEU A 58 5.63 -8.94 5.70
CA LEU A 58 6.07 -10.05 6.54
C LEU A 58 5.29 -11.34 6.23
N GLY A 59 3.98 -11.21 6.00
CA GLY A 59 3.12 -12.33 5.62
C GLY A 59 3.52 -12.95 4.29
N SER A 60 3.90 -12.14 3.28
CA SER A 60 4.37 -12.68 2.01
C SER A 60 5.66 -13.48 2.17
N GLU A 61 6.60 -13.02 3.00
CA GLU A 61 7.87 -13.72 3.23
C GLU A 61 7.68 -15.01 4.03
N ILE A 62 6.86 -15.00 5.10
CA ILE A 62 6.58 -16.17 5.93
C ILE A 62 5.84 -17.26 5.14
N VAL A 63 4.90 -16.88 4.27
CA VAL A 63 4.16 -17.84 3.44
C VAL A 63 5.04 -18.41 2.32
N LEU A 64 6.03 -17.65 1.83
CA LEU A 64 6.94 -18.08 0.76
C LEU A 64 8.11 -18.95 1.24
N TYR A 65 8.54 -18.79 2.50
CA TYR A 65 9.60 -19.58 3.12
C TYR A 65 9.09 -20.40 4.32
N PRO A 66 8.53 -21.61 4.09
CA PRO A 66 8.22 -22.55 5.16
C PRO A 66 9.46 -23.20 5.77
#